data_AF-G8LXX9-F1
#
_entry.id   AF-G8LXX9-F1
#
_cell.length_a   1.000
_cell.length_b   1.000
_cell.length_c   1.000
_cell.angle_alpha   90.00
_cell.angle_beta   90.00
_cell.angle_gamma   90.00
#
_symmetry.space_group_name_H-M   'P 1'
#
loop_
_entity.id
_entity.type
_entity.pdbx_description
1 polymer ?
#
loop_
_entity_poly.entity_id
_entity_poly.type
_entity_poly.pdbx_seq_one_letter_code
_entity_poly.pdbx_strand_id
1 'polypeptide(L)'
;MLCKDLKVVNLNITEDNYQYKALFRLCTDESCMDIDMENLSDNTLLEEIKKTFFLEDSIEEIKNIITEKVMEASKIESRIVEGKNCCDETKDKKVQRDIDSLSTS
;
A
#
# COMPACT_ATOMS: atom_id res chain seq x y z
N MET A 1 -12.68 22.97 -6.33
CA MET A 1 -11.40 22.31 -5.96
C MET A 1 -11.23 21.09 -6.86
N LEU A 2 -10.00 20.71 -7.21
CA LEU A 2 -9.79 19.53 -8.05
C LEU A 2 -9.37 18.32 -7.22
N CYS A 3 -9.82 17.14 -7.60
CA CYS A 3 -9.54 15.88 -6.93
C CYS A 3 -8.04 15.57 -6.87
N LYS A 4 -7.27 16.09 -7.85
CA LYS A 4 -5.81 15.96 -7.88
C LYS A 4 -5.11 16.68 -6.72
N ASP A 5 -5.75 17.66 -6.11
CA ASP A 5 -5.21 18.44 -5.00
C ASP A 5 -5.35 17.70 -3.65
N LEU A 6 -6.15 16.62 -3.62
CA LEU A 6 -6.27 15.73 -2.46
C LEU A 6 -4.99 14.91 -2.24
N LYS A 7 -4.64 14.74 -0.97
CA LYS A 7 -3.52 13.91 -0.53
C LYS A 7 -4.04 12.56 -0.06
N VAL A 8 -3.46 11.48 -0.57
CA VAL A 8 -3.65 10.13 -0.03
C VAL A 8 -2.62 9.93 1.08
N VAL A 9 -3.08 9.65 2.30
CA VAL A 9 -2.24 9.41 3.48
C VAL A 9 -2.69 8.14 4.20
N ASN A 10 -1.82 7.59 5.05
CA ASN A 10 -2.08 6.36 5.82
C ASN A 10 -2.62 5.21 4.94
N LEU A 11 -2.01 5.01 3.77
CA LEU A 11 -2.31 3.87 2.94
C LEU A 11 -1.90 2.61 3.70
N ASN A 12 -2.84 1.68 3.82
CA ASN A 12 -2.60 0.38 4.40
C ASN A 12 -3.14 -0.66 3.42
N ILE A 13 -2.22 -1.47 2.93
CA ILE A 13 -2.49 -2.49 1.94
C ILE A 13 -2.29 -3.84 2.61
N THR A 14 -3.33 -4.65 2.56
CA THR A 14 -3.27 -6.04 2.98
C THR A 14 -3.76 -6.92 1.85
N GLU A 15 -2.98 -7.94 1.51
CA GLU A 15 -3.38 -9.01 0.61
C GLU A 15 -3.70 -10.24 1.45
N ASP A 16 -4.96 -10.70 1.43
CA ASP A 16 -5.36 -11.95 2.05
C ASP A 16 -6.19 -12.77 1.06
N ASN A 17 -5.81 -14.03 0.83
CA ASN A 17 -6.50 -14.93 -0.10
C ASN A 17 -6.76 -14.33 -1.51
N TYR A 18 -5.78 -13.64 -2.10
CA TYR A 18 -5.92 -12.93 -3.40
C TYR A 18 -6.94 -11.77 -3.39
N GLN A 19 -7.46 -11.39 -2.23
CA GLN A 19 -8.24 -10.18 -2.06
C GLN A 19 -7.30 -9.06 -1.62
N TYR A 20 -7.21 -8.03 -2.46
CA TYR A 20 -6.43 -6.85 -2.18
C TYR A 20 -7.32 -5.84 -1.48
N LYS A 21 -7.06 -5.60 -0.19
CA LYS A 21 -7.73 -4.57 0.59
C LYS A 21 -6.80 -3.39 0.75
N ALA A 22 -7.29 -2.21 0.42
CA ALA A 22 -6.55 -0.98 0.60
C ALA A 22 -7.42 0.02 1.36
N LEU A 23 -7.01 0.31 2.59
CA LEU A 23 -7.60 1.35 3.43
C LEU A 23 -6.69 2.57 3.35
N PHE A 24 -7.23 3.74 3.11
CA PHE A 24 -6.45 4.97 3.02
C PHE A 24 -7.28 6.15 3.45
N ARG A 25 -6.61 7.27 3.70
CA ARG A 25 -7.27 8.52 4.08
C ARG A 25 -7.03 9.57 3.00
N LEU A 26 -8.11 10.17 2.51
CA LEU A 26 -8.05 11.36 1.65
C LEU A 26 -8.08 12.60 2.53
N CYS A 27 -7.13 13.51 2.34
CA CYS A 27 -7.04 14.74 3.11
C CYS A 27 -6.89 15.97 2.23
N THR A 28 -7.54 17.05 2.68
CA THR A 28 -7.16 18.44 2.42
C THR A 28 -6.41 18.97 3.64
N ASP A 29 -6.07 20.25 3.64
CA ASP A 29 -5.47 20.88 4.82
C ASP A 29 -6.49 21.10 5.96
N GLU A 30 -7.79 21.01 5.69
CA GLU A 30 -8.88 21.28 6.64
C GLU A 30 -9.68 20.04 7.04
N SER A 31 -9.75 19.04 6.16
CA SER A 31 -10.62 17.88 6.31
C SER A 31 -9.95 16.60 5.85
N CYS A 32 -10.35 15.48 6.46
CA CYS A 32 -9.91 14.16 6.05
C CYS A 32 -11.07 13.18 6.08
N MET A 33 -11.04 12.18 5.19
CA MET A 33 -12.03 11.12 5.08
C MET A 33 -11.31 9.78 4.90
N ASP A 34 -11.69 8.79 5.69
CA ASP A 34 -11.20 7.42 5.54
C ASP A 34 -11.99 6.71 4.44
N ILE A 35 -11.27 6.03 3.55
CA ILE A 35 -11.79 5.37 2.37
C ILE A 35 -11.29 3.93 2.34
N ASP A 36 -12.20 3.02 1.99
CA ASP A 36 -11.89 1.66 1.60
C ASP A 36 -11.95 1.57 0.07
N MET A 37 -10.86 1.09 -0.53
CA MET A 37 -10.74 0.88 -1.98
C MET A 37 -11.81 -0.07 -2.52
N GLU A 38 -12.28 -1.05 -1.73
CA GLU A 38 -13.36 -1.95 -2.13
C GLU A 38 -14.65 -1.17 -2.45
N ASN A 39 -14.87 -0.05 -1.76
CA ASN A 39 -16.06 0.79 -1.91
C ASN A 39 -15.91 1.87 -2.99
N LEU A 40 -14.74 2.02 -3.63
CA LEU A 40 -14.52 3.02 -4.68
C LEU A 40 -15.30 2.71 -5.99
N SER A 41 -15.95 1.55 -6.05
CA SER A 41 -16.91 1.22 -7.12
C SER A 41 -18.33 1.69 -6.83
N ASP A 42 -18.63 2.13 -5.61
CA ASP A 42 -19.92 2.67 -5.22
C ASP A 42 -20.02 4.16 -5.56
N ASN A 43 -20.97 4.51 -6.43
CA ASN A 43 -21.25 5.91 -6.78
C ASN A 43 -21.66 6.75 -5.58
N THR A 44 -22.27 6.14 -4.55
CA THR A 44 -22.70 6.84 -3.34
C THR A 44 -21.50 7.41 -2.59
N LEU A 45 -20.44 6.61 -2.44
CA LEU A 45 -19.19 7.05 -1.82
C LEU A 45 -18.52 8.14 -2.65
N LEU A 46 -18.48 8.01 -3.98
CA LEU A 46 -17.87 9.01 -4.85
C LEU A 46 -18.61 10.36 -4.79
N GLU A 47 -19.93 10.34 -4.70
CA GLU A 47 -20.76 11.52 -4.47
C GLU A 47 -20.51 12.14 -3.07
N GLU A 48 -20.30 11.30 -2.05
CA GLU A 48 -19.95 11.76 -0.70
C GLU A 48 -18.58 12.44 -0.68
N ILE A 49 -17.57 11.84 -1.31
CA ILE A 49 -16.23 12.43 -1.47
C ILE A 49 -16.34 13.78 -2.19
N LYS A 50 -17.08 13.83 -3.31
CA LYS A 50 -17.30 15.05 -4.08
C LYS A 50 -17.90 16.17 -3.22
N LYS A 51 -18.90 15.85 -2.41
CA LYS A 51 -19.57 16.81 -1.52
C LYS A 51 -18.67 17.23 -0.36
N THR A 52 -17.98 16.28 0.26
CA THR A 52 -17.12 16.52 1.44
C THR A 52 -15.96 17.45 1.13
N PHE A 53 -15.38 17.31 -0.08
CA PHE A 53 -14.24 18.10 -0.51
C PHE A 53 -14.58 19.19 -1.54
N PHE A 54 -15.87 19.40 -1.83
CA PHE A 54 -16.37 20.37 -2.81
C PHE A 54 -15.64 20.29 -4.16
N LEU A 55 -15.54 19.07 -4.69
CA LEU A 55 -14.83 18.77 -5.93
C LEU A 55 -15.66 19.19 -7.15
N GLU A 56 -14.99 19.74 -8.15
CA GLU A 56 -15.62 20.14 -9.41
C GLU A 56 -15.60 19.01 -10.45
N ASP A 57 -14.69 18.06 -10.30
CA ASP A 57 -14.50 16.92 -11.20
C ASP A 57 -15.75 16.03 -11.29
N SER A 58 -15.89 15.33 -12.42
CA SER A 58 -16.92 14.31 -12.59
C SER A 58 -16.64 13.09 -11.70
N ILE A 59 -17.67 12.28 -11.43
CA ILE A 59 -17.55 11.06 -10.61
C ILE A 59 -16.52 10.08 -11.20
N GLU A 60 -16.48 9.97 -12.53
CA GLU A 60 -15.52 9.11 -13.24
C GLU A 60 -14.08 9.61 -13.07
N GLU A 61 -13.86 10.93 -13.20
CA GLU A 61 -12.54 11.54 -12.98
C GLU A 61 -12.08 11.37 -11.52
N ILE A 62 -12.98 11.57 -10.55
CA ILE A 62 -12.68 11.37 -9.13
C ILE A 62 -12.20 9.94 -8.88
N LYS A 63 -12.93 8.94 -9.40
CA LYS A 63 -12.56 7.53 -9.28
C LYS A 63 -11.19 7.25 -9.88
N ASN A 64 -10.94 7.72 -11.10
CA ASN A 64 -9.69 7.48 -11.81
C ASN A 64 -8.51 8.14 -11.08
N ILE A 65 -8.64 9.40 -10.67
CA ILE A 65 -7.59 10.16 -9.97
C ILE A 65 -7.27 9.51 -8.61
N ILE A 66 -8.27 9.11 -7.83
CA ILE A 66 -8.04 8.44 -6.54
C ILE A 66 -7.33 7.11 -6.76
N THR A 67 -7.77 6.32 -7.74
CA THR A 67 -7.15 5.02 -8.06
C THR A 67 -5.68 5.20 -8.45
N GLU A 68 -5.38 6.17 -9.32
CA GLU A 68 -4.01 6.48 -9.72
C GLU A 68 -3.15 6.88 -8.52
N LYS A 69 -3.65 7.78 -7.65
CA LYS A 69 -2.92 8.21 -6.44
C LYS A 69 -2.65 7.05 -5.47
N VAL A 70 -3.62 6.17 -5.25
CA VAL A 70 -3.44 4.98 -4.40
C VAL A 70 -2.39 4.05 -5.00
N MET A 71 -2.42 3.83 -6.32
CA MET A 71 -1.43 3.02 -7.03
C MET A 71 -0.03 3.64 -7.03
N GLU A 72 0.08 4.97 -7.05
CA GLU A 72 1.35 5.67 -6.91
C GLU A 72 1.90 5.57 -5.49
N ALA A 73 1.04 5.75 -4.49
CA ALA A 73 1.41 5.61 -3.08
C ALA A 73 1.84 4.18 -2.73
N SER A 74 1.17 3.16 -3.29
CA SER A 74 1.53 1.75 -3.07
C SER A 74 2.91 1.38 -3.64
N LYS A 75 3.31 1.98 -4.76
CA LYS A 75 4.68 1.81 -5.32
C LYS A 75 5.75 2.35 -4.38
N ILE A 76 5.45 3.37 -3.60
CA ILE A 76 6.38 3.95 -2.62
C ILE A 76 6.51 3.04 -1.41
N GLU A 77 5.39 2.55 -0.88
CA GLU A 77 5.39 1.62 0.27
C GLU A 77 6.05 0.29 -0.08
N SER A 78 5.81 -0.25 -1.28
CA SER A 78 6.44 -1.49 -1.76
C SER A 78 7.98 -1.39 -1.83
N ARG A 79 8.55 -0.19 -2.10
CA ARG A 79 10.00 0.03 -2.08
C ARG A 79 10.60 0.07 -0.67
N ILE A 80 9.79 0.29 0.37
CA ILE A 80 10.27 0.44 1.76
C ILE A 80 10.50 -0.93 2.44
N VAL A 81 10.17 -2.06 1.79
CA VAL A 81 10.37 -3.41 2.33
C VAL A 81 11.20 -4.30 1.38
N GLU A 82 12.16 -3.73 0.64
CA GLU A 82 13.25 -4.55 0.09
C GLU A 82 14.31 -4.78 1.18
N GLY A 83 14.09 -5.79 2.03
CA GLY A 83 15.14 -6.66 2.57
C GLY A 83 16.38 -6.04 3.22
N LYS A 84 16.40 -4.77 3.64
CA LYS A 84 17.50 -4.20 4.43
C LYS A 84 17.40 -4.71 5.87
N ASN A 85 17.87 -5.95 6.07
CA ASN A 85 18.29 -6.61 7.33
C ASN A 85 17.95 -8.12 7.38
N CYS A 86 17.67 -8.80 6.26
CA CYS A 86 17.55 -10.27 6.33
C CYS A 86 18.92 -10.97 6.39
N CYS A 87 19.98 -10.28 5.98
CA CYS A 87 21.32 -10.84 5.90
C CYS A 87 22.34 -9.85 6.48
N ASP A 88 22.21 -9.49 7.76
CA ASP A 88 23.37 -8.98 8.46
C ASP A 88 24.41 -10.11 8.49
N GLU A 89 25.57 -9.83 7.89
CA GLU A 89 26.73 -10.72 7.83
C GLU A 89 27.35 -10.89 9.22
N THR A 90 26.63 -11.49 10.18
CA THR A 90 27.28 -12.06 11.35
C THR A 90 27.98 -13.34 10.94
N LYS A 91 29.27 -13.14 10.64
CA LYS A 91 30.32 -14.15 10.61
C LYS A 91 30.27 -15.05 11.85
N ASP A 92 29.45 -16.09 11.84
CA ASP A 92 29.61 -17.20 12.79
C ASP A 92 30.46 -18.30 12.14
N LYS A 93 31.78 -18.09 12.22
CA LYS A 93 32.77 -19.15 12.04
C LYS A 93 32.61 -20.17 13.17
N LYS A 94 31.93 -21.28 12.91
CA LYS A 94 32.32 -22.67 13.28
C LYS A 94 31.07 -23.54 13.31
N VAL A 95 30.85 -24.31 12.26
CA VAL A 95 30.69 -25.77 12.38
C VAL A 95 31.22 -26.40 11.09
N GLN A 96 32.54 -26.61 11.02
CA GLN A 96 33.06 -27.70 10.18
C GLN A 96 32.63 -28.99 10.87
N ARG A 97 31.64 -29.68 10.31
CA ARG A 97 31.49 -31.12 10.56
C ARG A 97 32.34 -31.82 9.52
N ASP A 98 33.57 -32.13 9.93
CA ASP A 98 34.36 -33.17 9.28
C ASP A 98 33.53 -34.46 9.31
N ILE A 99 32.97 -34.84 8.17
CA ILE A 99 32.49 -36.20 7.96
C ILE A 99 33.63 -36.91 7.23
N ASP A 100 34.62 -37.31 8.01
CA ASP A 100 35.64 -38.25 7.55
C ASP A 100 35.63 -39.48 8.45
N SER A 101 35.89 -40.63 7.83
CA SER A 101 36.03 -41.97 8.38
C SER A 101 34.78 -42.71 8.87
N LEU A 102 34.33 -43.67 8.06
CA LEU A 102 34.73 -45.08 8.24
C LEU A 102 34.22 -45.96 7.08
N SER A 103 35.10 -46.20 6.10
CA SER A 103 35.12 -47.45 5.35
C SER A 103 35.80 -48.51 6.20
N THR A 104 35.08 -49.60 6.52
CA THR A 104 35.50 -50.97 6.88
C THR A 104 34.23 -51.68 7.37
N SER A 105 33.76 -52.83 6.89
CA SER A 105 34.31 -53.90 6.05
C SER A 105 33.15 -54.64 5.37
#